data_AF-A0A1S9AJY5-F1
#
_entry.id   AF-A0A1S9AJY5-F1
#
_cell.length_a   1.000
_cell.length_b   1.000
_cell.length_c   1.000
_cell.angle_alpha   90.00
_cell.angle_beta   90.00
_cell.angle_gamma   90.00
#
_symmetry.space_group_name_H-M   'P 1'
#
loop_
_entity.id
_entity.type
_entity.pdbx_description
1 polymer ?
#
loop_
_entity_poly.entity_id
_entity_poly.type
_entity_poly.pdbx_seq_one_letter_code
_entity_poly.pdbx_strand_id
1 'polypeptide(L)'
;MRPRARQAGFTYLGLIIFVFIIGLVGAATLKVGALLQRAQAEYELLEIGAQFSAALKSYADATPRGQPPQPRSLEELLRDSRFPSPLRHLRKIFVDPVTGKAEWGLVTQGEGGRIIGVHSLSQAAPLKLANFDSRFRNFENREHLSEWKFMAEGGDTGAPARPGAPQQPDTGMAPPAQEAQGQAVAPAAPQAAFEAPSLPRPEAQEPAAAPEAPAQEEEKDEDEPPREEEAPRESPREPPREPPREPPGQAQESGR
;
A
#
# COMPACT_ATOMS: atom_id res chain seq x y z
N MET A 1 30.83 -44.36 64.91
CA MET A 1 29.72 -43.55 64.35
C MET A 1 30.16 -43.01 63.00
N ARG A 2 29.47 -43.36 61.90
CA ARG A 2 29.79 -42.83 60.57
C ARG A 2 29.17 -41.43 60.42
N PRO A 3 29.92 -40.40 60.01
CA PRO A 3 29.34 -39.06 59.80
C PRO A 3 28.41 -39.10 58.59
N ARG A 4 27.18 -38.60 58.79
CA ARG A 4 26.24 -38.34 57.69
C ARG A 4 26.72 -37.13 56.92
N ALA A 5 27.10 -37.32 55.65
CA ALA A 5 27.36 -36.22 54.73
C ALA A 5 26.06 -35.42 54.55
N ARG A 6 26.07 -34.15 54.94
CA ARG A 6 24.97 -33.21 54.70
C ARG A 6 24.94 -32.94 53.20
N GLN A 7 23.91 -33.42 52.51
CA GLN A 7 23.73 -33.21 51.08
C GLN A 7 23.53 -31.71 50.80
N ALA A 8 24.29 -31.21 49.83
CA ALA A 8 24.43 -29.80 49.50
C ALA A 8 23.16 -29.26 48.81
N GLY A 9 22.36 -28.47 49.55
CA GLY A 9 21.22 -27.73 49.01
C GLY A 9 21.58 -26.53 48.11
N PHE A 10 22.87 -26.27 47.89
CA PHE A 10 23.35 -25.15 47.10
C PHE A 10 23.01 -25.29 45.60
N THR A 11 23.11 -26.51 45.04
CA THR A 11 22.80 -26.75 43.63
C THR A 11 21.33 -26.52 43.31
N TYR A 12 20.44 -26.89 44.24
CA TYR A 12 19.01 -26.64 44.09
C TYR A 12 18.68 -25.14 44.16
N LEU A 13 19.33 -24.40 45.07
CA LEU A 13 19.20 -22.95 45.15
C LEU A 13 19.72 -22.27 43.88
N GLY A 14 20.88 -22.69 43.36
CA GLY A 14 21.43 -22.22 42.10
C GLY A 14 20.49 -22.50 40.92
N LEU A 15 19.86 -23.68 40.88
CA LEU A 15 18.91 -24.06 39.84
C LEU A 15 17.62 -23.21 39.89
N ILE A 16 17.07 -22.97 41.09
CA ILE A 16 15.91 -22.08 41.24
C ILE A 16 16.26 -20.66 40.78
N ILE A 17 17.42 -20.13 41.19
CA ILE A 17 17.87 -18.79 40.80
C ILE A 17 18.06 -18.72 39.27
N PHE A 18 18.64 -19.76 38.67
CA PHE A 18 18.85 -19.82 37.22
C PHE A 18 17.53 -19.83 36.44
N VAL A 19 16.57 -20.68 36.83
CA VAL A 19 15.23 -20.72 36.22
C VAL A 19 14.50 -19.39 36.43
N PHE A 20 14.65 -18.77 37.60
CA PHE A 20 14.09 -17.45 37.88
C PHE A 20 14.65 -16.36 36.97
N ILE A 21 15.97 -16.35 36.73
CA ILE A 21 16.62 -15.40 35.81
C ILE A 21 16.11 -15.61 34.38
N ILE A 22 16.02 -16.85 33.90
CA ILE A 22 15.49 -17.15 32.56
C ILE A 22 14.03 -16.67 32.45
N GLY A 23 13.21 -16.92 33.47
CA GLY A 23 11.82 -16.46 33.50
C GLY A 23 11.69 -14.94 33.43
N LEU A 24 12.56 -14.21 34.14
CA LEU A 24 12.57 -12.75 34.16
C LEU A 24 13.00 -12.16 32.80
N VAL A 25 14.05 -12.70 32.18
CA VAL A 25 14.51 -12.28 30.85
C VAL A 25 13.46 -12.58 29.77
N GLY A 26 12.82 -13.75 29.83
CA GLY A 26 11.74 -14.13 28.90
C GLY A 26 10.55 -13.17 28.95
N ALA A 27 10.13 -12.78 30.17
CA ALA A 27 8.99 -11.87 30.36
C ALA A 27 9.23 -10.45 29.79
N ALA A 28 10.46 -9.96 29.81
CA ALA A 28 10.81 -8.63 29.28
C ALA A 28 10.67 -8.55 27.75
N THR A 29 10.94 -9.65 27.04
CA THR A 29 11.00 -9.68 25.57
C THR A 29 9.62 -9.56 24.92
N LEU A 30 8.56 -10.05 25.56
CA LEU A 30 7.21 -10.10 25.00
C LEU A 30 6.62 -8.71 24.70
N LYS A 31 6.93 -7.70 25.51
CA LYS A 31 6.36 -6.36 25.36
C LYS A 31 6.90 -5.61 24.13
N VAL A 32 8.15 -5.87 23.75
CA VAL A 32 8.78 -5.25 22.59
C VAL A 32 8.15 -5.74 21.29
N GLY A 33 7.78 -7.02 21.22
CA GLY A 33 7.14 -7.61 20.05
C GLY A 33 5.82 -6.93 19.68
N ALA A 34 4.95 -6.65 20.67
CA ALA A 34 3.67 -6.01 20.42
C ALA A 34 3.80 -4.57 19.88
N LEU A 35 4.77 -3.80 20.39
CA LEU A 35 5.04 -2.45 19.89
C LEU A 35 5.56 -2.46 18.47
N LEU A 36 6.47 -3.40 18.15
CA LEU A 36 7.01 -3.53 16.79
C LEU A 36 5.92 -3.93 15.80
N GLN A 37 5.06 -4.89 16.15
CA GLN A 37 3.93 -5.30 15.32
C GLN A 37 2.98 -4.12 15.04
N ARG A 38 2.66 -3.32 16.06
CA ARG A 38 1.82 -2.13 15.89
C ARG A 38 2.48 -1.09 14.97
N ALA A 39 3.77 -0.85 15.11
CA ALA A 39 4.50 0.07 14.24
C ALA A 39 4.52 -0.41 12.78
N GLN A 40 4.66 -1.72 12.55
CA GLN A 40 4.56 -2.31 11.20
C GLN A 40 3.16 -2.15 10.63
N ALA A 41 2.11 -2.43 11.41
CA ALA A 41 0.73 -2.25 10.97
C ALA A 41 0.42 -0.79 10.59
N GLU A 42 0.92 0.19 11.35
CA GLU A 42 0.78 1.61 10.99
C GLU A 42 1.53 1.99 9.72
N TYR A 43 2.73 1.44 9.52
CA TYR A 43 3.49 1.64 8.29
C TYR A 43 2.76 1.05 7.07
N GLU A 44 2.26 -0.18 7.20
CA GLU A 44 1.44 -0.83 6.17
C GLU A 44 0.16 -0.04 5.88
N LEU A 45 -0.47 0.54 6.91
CA LEU A 45 -1.65 1.38 6.73
C LEU A 45 -1.35 2.60 5.85
N LEU A 46 -0.20 3.26 6.06
CA LEU A 46 0.22 4.39 5.23
C LEU A 46 0.48 3.96 3.77
N GLU A 47 1.08 2.80 3.57
CA GLU A 47 1.40 2.28 2.24
C GLU A 47 0.14 1.81 1.48
N ILE A 48 -0.79 1.15 2.17
CA ILE A 48 -2.10 0.80 1.63
C ILE A 48 -2.89 2.07 1.31
N GLY A 49 -2.87 3.05 2.21
CA GLY A 49 -3.49 4.35 1.99
C GLY A 49 -2.91 5.09 0.78
N ALA A 50 -1.59 5.03 0.56
CA ALA A 50 -0.95 5.55 -0.64
C ALA A 50 -1.51 4.89 -1.92
N GLN A 51 -1.69 3.57 -1.90
CA GLN A 51 -2.25 2.82 -3.03
C GLN A 51 -3.70 3.20 -3.31
N PHE A 52 -4.51 3.44 -2.27
CA PHE A 52 -5.86 3.97 -2.44
C PHE A 52 -5.88 5.38 -3.03
N SER A 53 -5.07 6.29 -2.49
CA SER A 53 -4.91 7.64 -3.05
C SER A 53 -4.50 7.61 -4.52
N ALA A 54 -3.50 6.79 -4.86
CA ALA A 54 -3.04 6.61 -6.24
C ALA A 54 -4.12 6.01 -7.14
N ALA A 55 -4.90 5.05 -6.66
CA ALA A 55 -6.00 4.46 -7.42
C ALA A 55 -7.13 5.47 -7.68
N LEU A 56 -7.50 6.25 -6.67
CA LEU A 56 -8.50 7.33 -6.82
C LEU A 56 -8.03 8.38 -7.82
N LYS A 57 -6.76 8.78 -7.74
CA LYS A 57 -6.15 9.71 -8.71
C LYS A 57 -6.16 9.12 -10.13
N SER A 58 -5.73 7.88 -10.28
CA SER A 58 -5.72 7.18 -11.58
C SER A 58 -7.12 7.05 -12.18
N TYR A 59 -8.15 6.82 -11.36
CA TYR A 59 -9.54 6.80 -11.79
C TYR A 59 -10.02 8.18 -12.27
N ALA A 60 -9.65 9.24 -11.54
CA ALA A 60 -9.94 10.61 -11.94
C ALA A 60 -9.27 10.98 -13.26
N ASP A 61 -7.99 10.63 -13.42
CA ASP A 61 -7.20 10.91 -14.62
C ASP A 61 -7.70 10.14 -15.85
N ALA A 62 -8.20 8.92 -15.66
CA ALA A 62 -8.79 8.13 -16.74
C ALA A 62 -10.18 8.64 -17.15
N THR A 63 -10.88 9.38 -16.29
CA THR A 63 -12.27 9.76 -16.54
C THR A 63 -12.40 10.70 -17.77
N PRO A 64 -13.19 10.34 -18.79
CA PRO A 64 -13.45 11.22 -19.93
C PRO A 64 -14.13 12.53 -19.51
N ARG A 65 -13.82 13.63 -20.21
CA ARG A 65 -14.43 14.94 -19.95
C ARG A 65 -15.96 14.85 -20.00
N GLY A 66 -16.62 15.40 -18.98
CA GLY A 66 -18.08 15.39 -18.85
C GLY A 66 -18.64 14.29 -17.95
N GLN A 67 -17.80 13.36 -17.48
CA GLN A 67 -18.17 12.38 -16.45
C GLN A 67 -17.57 12.74 -15.08
N PRO A 68 -18.19 12.30 -13.97
CA PRO A 68 -17.67 12.57 -12.64
C PRO A 68 -16.35 11.81 -12.40
N PRO A 69 -15.28 12.52 -11.98
CA PRO A 69 -13.93 11.94 -11.84
C PRO A 69 -13.77 11.07 -10.58
N GLN A 70 -14.77 11.03 -9.71
CA GLN A 70 -14.72 10.20 -8.51
C GLN A 70 -15.63 8.98 -8.63
N PRO A 71 -15.22 7.82 -8.06
CA PRO A 71 -16.03 6.62 -8.05
C PRO A 71 -17.19 6.72 -7.07
N ARG A 72 -18.23 5.90 -7.30
CA ARG A 72 -19.36 5.76 -6.35
C ARG A 72 -19.07 4.74 -5.24
N SER A 73 -18.27 3.73 -5.53
CA SER A 73 -17.91 2.66 -4.60
C SER A 73 -16.45 2.24 -4.81
N LEU A 74 -15.86 1.53 -3.85
CA LEU A 74 -14.48 1.06 -3.97
C LEU A 74 -14.34 -0.03 -5.03
N GLU A 75 -15.42 -0.75 -5.34
CA GLU A 75 -15.45 -1.79 -6.37
C GLU A 75 -15.22 -1.22 -7.77
N GLU A 76 -15.62 0.03 -8.02
CA GLU A 76 -15.33 0.72 -9.29
C GLU A 76 -13.82 0.93 -9.50
N LEU A 77 -13.01 0.99 -8.42
CA LEU A 77 -11.55 1.04 -8.53
C LEU A 77 -10.95 -0.31 -8.95
N LEU A 78 -11.62 -1.42 -8.64
CA LEU A 78 -11.19 -2.76 -9.09
C LEU A 78 -11.56 -3.01 -10.54
N ARG A 79 -12.73 -2.52 -10.97
CA ARG A 79 -13.23 -2.76 -12.30
C ARG A 79 -14.04 -1.57 -12.80
N ASP A 80 -13.37 -0.71 -13.55
CA ASP A 80 -14.03 0.38 -14.27
C ASP A 80 -14.68 -0.15 -15.56
N SER A 81 -16.01 -0.08 -15.63
CA SER A 81 -16.82 -0.51 -16.78
C SER A 81 -17.11 0.61 -17.80
N ARG A 82 -16.59 1.83 -17.58
CA ARG A 82 -16.74 2.96 -18.51
C ARG A 82 -15.99 2.74 -19.83
N PHE A 83 -15.06 1.81 -19.85
CA PHE A 83 -14.25 1.46 -21.01
C PHE A 83 -14.68 0.11 -21.62
N PRO A 84 -14.47 -0.08 -22.93
CA PRO A 84 -14.79 -1.35 -23.60
C PRO A 84 -13.98 -2.54 -23.06
N SER A 85 -12.78 -2.28 -22.53
CA SER A 85 -12.01 -3.24 -21.74
C SER A 85 -11.98 -2.77 -20.28
N PRO A 86 -12.32 -3.61 -19.28
CA PRO A 86 -12.35 -3.19 -17.90
C PRO A 86 -10.97 -2.72 -17.41
N LEU A 87 -10.87 -1.45 -17.01
CA LEU A 87 -9.63 -0.89 -16.48
C LEU A 87 -9.58 -1.12 -14.96
N ARG A 88 -8.41 -1.48 -14.44
CA ARG A 88 -8.21 -1.76 -13.00
C ARG A 88 -7.25 -0.75 -12.41
N HIS A 89 -7.74 0.10 -11.51
CA HIS A 89 -6.95 1.10 -10.79
C HIS A 89 -6.37 0.57 -9.48
N LEU A 90 -7.07 -0.40 -8.85
CA LEU A 90 -6.65 -1.03 -7.61
C LEU A 90 -6.59 -2.56 -7.79
N ARG A 91 -5.56 -3.22 -7.26
CA ARG A 91 -5.39 -4.68 -7.44
C ARG A 91 -6.43 -5.51 -6.69
N LYS A 92 -6.78 -5.08 -5.48
CA LYS A 92 -7.74 -5.70 -4.57
C LYS A 92 -8.14 -4.68 -3.50
N ILE A 93 -9.29 -4.88 -2.86
CA ILE A 93 -9.58 -4.15 -1.63
C ILE A 93 -8.64 -4.70 -0.54
N PHE A 94 -7.79 -3.83 -0.01
CA PHE A 94 -6.86 -4.23 1.04
C PHE A 94 -7.57 -4.42 2.38
N VAL A 95 -7.00 -5.28 3.22
CA VAL A 95 -7.42 -5.43 4.60
C VAL A 95 -6.73 -4.33 5.41
N ASP A 96 -7.45 -3.66 6.29
CA ASP A 96 -6.86 -2.73 7.24
C ASP A 96 -5.98 -3.51 8.23
N PRO A 97 -4.66 -3.26 8.27
CA PRO A 97 -3.71 -4.02 9.09
C PRO A 97 -3.93 -3.81 10.60
N VAL A 98 -4.66 -2.76 11.00
CA VAL A 98 -4.93 -2.46 12.41
C VAL A 98 -6.21 -3.13 12.89
N THR A 99 -7.26 -3.15 12.06
CA THR A 99 -8.54 -3.79 12.42
C THR A 99 -8.65 -5.25 11.97
N GLY A 100 -7.80 -5.67 11.03
CA GLY A 100 -7.84 -7.01 10.42
C GLY A 100 -9.02 -7.24 9.48
N LYS A 101 -9.75 -6.19 9.09
CA LYS A 101 -10.94 -6.27 8.23
C LYS A 101 -10.76 -5.51 6.93
N ALA A 102 -11.41 -5.96 5.86
CA ALA A 102 -11.47 -5.22 4.59
C ALA A 102 -12.56 -4.12 4.61
N GLU A 103 -12.81 -3.51 5.76
CA GLU A 103 -13.83 -2.48 5.98
C GLU A 103 -13.14 -1.13 6.13
N TRP A 104 -13.42 -0.21 5.22
CA TRP A 104 -12.82 1.13 5.19
C TRP A 104 -13.89 2.20 5.39
N GLY A 105 -13.52 3.26 6.11
CA GLY A 105 -14.31 4.48 6.15
C GLY A 105 -14.19 5.22 4.83
N LEU A 106 -15.31 5.69 4.31
CA LEU A 106 -15.38 6.42 3.04
C LEU A 106 -15.56 7.91 3.30
N VAL A 107 -14.73 8.73 2.68
CA VAL A 107 -14.90 10.18 2.66
C VAL A 107 -15.63 10.53 1.38
N THR A 108 -16.89 11.00 1.49
CA THR A 108 -17.73 11.36 0.34
C THR A 108 -17.88 12.87 0.18
N GLN A 109 -18.04 13.32 -1.06
CA GLN A 109 -18.39 14.70 -1.36
C GLN A 109 -19.90 14.93 -1.17
N GLY A 110 -20.31 15.30 0.05
CA GLY A 110 -21.71 15.45 0.45
C GLY A 110 -22.37 14.15 0.92
N GLU A 111 -23.63 14.22 1.33
CA GLU A 111 -24.41 13.04 1.74
C GLU A 111 -24.62 12.08 0.57
N GLY A 112 -24.08 10.86 0.68
CA GLY A 112 -24.20 9.84 -0.37
C GLY A 112 -23.46 10.18 -1.68
N GLY A 113 -22.52 11.14 -1.61
CA GLY A 113 -21.76 11.60 -2.76
C GLY A 113 -20.69 10.62 -3.24
N ARG A 114 -19.87 11.09 -4.18
CA ARG A 114 -18.74 10.31 -4.69
C ARG A 114 -17.62 10.21 -3.65
N ILE A 115 -16.85 9.13 -3.71
CA ILE A 115 -15.73 8.89 -2.79
C ILE A 115 -14.54 9.76 -3.21
N ILE A 116 -14.11 10.65 -2.32
CA ILE A 116 -12.93 11.52 -2.50
C ILE A 116 -11.72 11.00 -1.71
N GLY A 117 -11.93 10.08 -0.78
CA GLY A 117 -10.87 9.47 0.01
C GLY A 117 -11.36 8.32 0.89
N VAL A 118 -10.42 7.67 1.56
CA VAL A 118 -10.66 6.56 2.48
C VAL A 118 -9.92 6.77 3.79
N HIS A 119 -10.38 6.15 4.88
CA HIS A 119 -9.66 6.13 6.16
C HIS A 119 -9.89 4.80 6.89
N SER A 120 -9.02 4.47 7.84
CA SER A 120 -9.23 3.31 8.73
C SER A 120 -10.39 3.56 9.69
N LEU A 121 -11.09 2.50 10.11
CA LEU A 121 -12.14 2.59 11.14
C LEU A 121 -11.57 2.50 12.58
N SER A 122 -10.25 2.34 12.72
CA SER A 122 -9.60 2.21 14.01
C SER A 122 -9.57 3.53 14.79
N GLN A 123 -10.01 3.48 16.05
CA GLN A 123 -9.87 4.57 17.02
C GLN A 123 -8.57 4.47 17.83
N ALA A 124 -7.64 3.59 17.45
CA ALA A 124 -6.35 3.52 18.12
C ALA A 124 -5.55 4.82 17.90
N ALA A 125 -4.77 5.21 18.91
CA ALA A 125 -3.86 6.34 18.80
C ALA A 125 -2.68 6.00 17.87
N PRO A 126 -2.25 6.89 16.97
CA PRO A 126 -1.07 6.63 16.14
C PRO A 126 0.23 6.65 16.98
N LEU A 127 1.18 5.78 16.63
CA LEU A 127 2.56 5.87 17.11
C LEU A 127 3.35 6.94 16.35
N LYS A 128 3.07 7.12 15.04
CA LYS A 128 3.70 8.16 14.23
C LYS A 128 2.94 9.49 14.35
N LEU A 129 3.57 10.48 14.98
CA LEU A 129 2.96 11.80 15.18
C LEU A 129 3.52 12.88 14.23
N ALA A 130 4.71 12.66 13.67
CA ALA A 130 5.42 13.65 12.86
C ALA A 130 6.35 13.02 11.81
N ASN A 131 6.98 13.88 11.01
CA ASN A 131 7.94 13.51 9.96
C ASN A 131 7.31 12.58 8.92
N PHE A 132 6.11 12.91 8.47
CA PHE A 132 5.45 12.23 7.36
C PHE A 132 6.01 12.73 6.02
N ASP A 133 5.90 11.89 4.99
CA ASP A 133 6.12 12.32 3.61
C ASP A 133 5.18 13.48 3.25
N SER A 134 5.55 14.27 2.22
CA SER A 134 4.75 15.42 1.75
C SER A 134 3.27 15.06 1.52
N ARG A 135 3.00 13.91 0.90
CA ARG A 135 1.65 13.39 0.63
C ARG A 135 0.77 13.18 1.87
N PHE A 136 1.36 13.10 3.06
CA PHE A 136 0.70 12.76 4.33
C PHE A 136 0.84 13.84 5.41
N ARG A 137 1.22 15.07 5.05
CA ARG A 137 1.40 16.17 6.01
C ARG A 137 0.19 16.44 6.90
N ASN A 138 -1.02 16.22 6.39
CA ASN A 138 -2.28 16.40 7.12
C ASN A 138 -2.51 15.41 8.28
N PHE A 139 -1.64 14.41 8.44
CA PHE A 139 -1.75 13.36 9.46
C PHE A 139 -0.92 13.66 10.72
N GLU A 140 -0.14 14.75 10.70
CA GLU A 140 0.65 15.18 11.85
C GLU A 140 -0.25 15.51 13.06
N ASN A 141 0.16 15.04 14.25
CA ASN A 141 -0.49 15.30 15.54
C ASN A 141 -1.98 14.91 15.62
N ARG A 142 -2.39 13.85 14.91
CA ARG A 142 -3.74 13.28 15.01
C ARG A 142 -3.86 12.37 16.23
N GLU A 143 -5.03 12.38 16.87
CA GLU A 143 -5.27 11.56 18.07
C GLU A 143 -5.71 10.14 17.71
N HIS A 144 -6.35 9.96 16.56
CA HIS A 144 -6.84 8.66 16.10
C HIS A 144 -6.41 8.36 14.66
N LEU A 145 -6.20 7.07 14.37
CA LEU A 145 -5.93 6.57 13.01
C LEU A 145 -7.10 6.81 12.06
N SER A 146 -8.34 6.89 12.56
CA SER A 146 -9.51 7.23 11.77
C SER A 146 -9.50 8.65 11.19
N GLU A 147 -8.67 9.54 11.74
CA GLU A 147 -8.47 10.88 11.19
C GLU A 147 -7.52 10.91 10.00
N TRP A 148 -6.76 9.83 9.75
CA TRP A 148 -5.88 9.73 8.59
C TRP A 148 -6.69 9.45 7.34
N LYS A 149 -7.07 10.54 6.66
CA LYS A 149 -7.88 10.52 5.44
C LYS A 149 -6.99 10.53 4.19
N PHE A 150 -6.93 9.41 3.51
CA PHE A 150 -6.21 9.22 2.26
C PHE A 150 -7.06 9.73 1.10
N MET A 151 -6.74 10.93 0.60
CA MET A 151 -7.49 11.63 -0.45
C MET A 151 -6.86 11.40 -1.84
N ALA A 152 -7.64 11.61 -2.91
CA ALA A 152 -7.18 11.44 -4.30
C ALA A 152 -6.14 12.48 -4.73
N GLU A 153 -6.42 13.75 -4.42
CA GLU A 153 -5.40 14.78 -4.37
C GLU A 153 -4.59 14.51 -3.11
N GLY A 154 -3.26 14.44 -3.22
CA GLY A 154 -2.39 14.27 -2.06
C GLY A 154 -2.78 15.25 -0.95
N GLY A 155 -2.41 14.97 0.30
CA GLY A 155 -2.72 15.83 1.45
C GLY A 155 -2.19 17.28 1.38
N ASP A 156 -1.94 17.82 0.18
CA ASP A 156 -1.57 19.17 -0.16
C ASP A 156 -2.77 20.13 -0.23
N THR A 157 -4.02 19.64 -0.04
CA THR A 157 -5.12 20.56 0.28
C THR A 157 -4.84 21.13 1.65
N GLY A 158 -4.14 22.27 1.66
CA GLY A 158 -3.56 22.90 2.82
C GLY A 158 -4.51 22.87 4.00
N ALA A 159 -3.99 22.41 5.14
CA ALA A 159 -4.59 22.69 6.42
C ALA A 159 -5.02 24.17 6.47
N PRO A 160 -6.15 24.52 7.09
CA PRO A 160 -6.49 25.92 7.31
C PRO A 160 -5.28 26.56 7.99
N ALA A 161 -4.74 27.59 7.34
CA ALA A 161 -3.66 28.39 7.87
C ALA A 161 -3.99 28.69 9.35
N ARG A 162 -3.05 28.40 10.25
CA ARG A 162 -3.12 28.95 11.61
C ARG A 162 -3.42 30.45 11.47
N PRO A 163 -4.47 30.99 12.10
CA PRO A 163 -4.66 32.44 12.12
C PRO A 163 -3.45 33.04 12.84
N GLY A 164 -2.53 33.66 12.11
CA GLY A 164 -1.38 34.35 12.69
C GLY A 164 -0.01 34.22 11.99
N ALA A 165 0.14 33.46 10.90
CA ALA A 165 1.37 33.51 10.11
C ALA A 165 1.26 34.61 9.02
N PRO A 166 2.18 35.58 8.95
CA PRO A 166 2.14 36.61 7.91
C PRO A 166 2.46 35.97 6.55
N GLN A 167 1.43 35.84 5.72
CA GLN A 167 1.56 35.58 4.28
C GLN A 167 2.14 36.82 3.62
N GLN A 168 3.35 36.69 3.05
CA GLN A 168 3.92 37.72 2.19
C GLN A 168 3.16 37.69 0.85
N PRO A 169 2.55 38.81 0.42
CA PRO A 169 1.91 38.89 -0.88
C PRO A 169 2.98 38.98 -1.98
N ASP A 170 3.06 37.92 -2.77
CA ASP A 170 3.70 37.93 -4.09
C ASP A 170 2.96 38.96 -4.96
N THR A 171 3.56 40.13 -5.11
CA THR A 171 3.01 41.20 -5.94
C THR A 171 3.64 41.07 -7.32
N GLY A 172 3.02 40.28 -8.19
CA GLY A 172 3.30 40.31 -9.61
C GLY A 172 2.67 41.55 -10.26
N MET A 173 3.47 42.45 -10.84
CA MET A 173 3.11 43.18 -12.06
C MET A 173 4.33 43.88 -12.72
N ALA A 174 4.58 43.46 -13.97
CA ALA A 174 5.08 44.19 -15.15
C ALA A 174 6.59 44.55 -15.35
N PRO A 175 7.10 44.40 -16.60
CA PRO A 175 8.44 44.79 -17.05
C PRO A 175 8.49 46.21 -17.65
N PRO A 176 9.69 46.80 -17.80
CA PRO A 176 10.00 47.66 -18.95
C PRO A 176 11.29 47.15 -19.64
N ALA A 177 11.24 46.87 -20.94
CA ALA A 177 11.50 47.80 -22.05
C ALA A 177 13.00 48.09 -22.27
N GLN A 178 13.48 47.63 -23.42
CA GLN A 178 14.81 47.87 -24.00
C GLN A 178 15.04 49.36 -24.26
N GLU A 179 16.22 49.87 -23.89
CA GLU A 179 16.88 50.98 -24.58
C GLU A 179 18.22 50.49 -25.11
N ALA A 180 18.37 50.60 -26.42
CA ALA A 180 19.60 50.37 -27.16
C ALA A 180 20.39 51.69 -27.27
N GLN A 181 21.71 51.59 -27.13
CA GLN A 181 22.83 52.43 -27.64
C GLN A 181 23.92 52.45 -26.55
N GLY A 182 25.19 52.08 -26.75
CA GLY A 182 25.97 51.88 -27.96
C GLY A 182 27.39 52.38 -27.64
N GLN A 183 28.29 51.51 -27.19
CA GLN A 183 29.72 51.80 -27.29
C GLN A 183 30.52 50.50 -27.41
N ALA A 184 31.06 50.33 -28.61
CA ALA A 184 31.98 49.27 -28.98
C ALA A 184 33.37 49.57 -28.41
N VAL A 185 33.95 48.59 -27.73
CA VAL A 185 35.40 48.34 -27.71
C VAL A 185 35.63 46.87 -27.41
N ALA A 186 35.92 46.10 -28.45
CA ALA A 186 36.83 44.96 -28.38
C ALA A 186 38.20 45.47 -28.90
N PRO A 187 39.36 44.80 -28.66
CA PRO A 187 39.51 43.43 -28.19
C PRO A 187 40.59 43.23 -27.10
N ALA A 188 40.49 42.18 -26.31
CA ALA A 188 41.64 41.39 -25.83
C ALA A 188 41.14 40.17 -25.06
N ALA A 189 41.22 39.00 -25.69
CA ALA A 189 41.33 37.74 -24.97
C ALA A 189 42.69 37.72 -24.23
N PRO A 190 42.80 37.00 -23.10
CA PRO A 190 42.98 35.56 -23.19
C PRO A 190 41.98 34.77 -22.34
N GLN A 191 41.63 33.62 -22.89
CA GLN A 191 40.80 32.59 -22.30
C GLN A 191 41.45 32.06 -21.01
N ALA A 192 40.78 32.24 -19.88
CA ALA A 192 41.07 31.47 -18.67
C ALA A 192 40.18 30.22 -18.71
N ALA A 193 40.85 29.08 -18.59
CA ALA A 193 40.33 27.74 -18.79
C ALA A 193 39.06 27.46 -17.98
N PHE A 194 38.08 26.91 -18.69
CA PHE A 194 37.00 26.14 -18.11
C PHE A 194 37.61 24.85 -17.55
N GLU A 195 37.91 24.81 -16.26
CA GLU A 195 38.26 23.55 -15.59
C GLU A 195 36.97 22.96 -15.01
N ALA A 196 36.30 22.13 -15.82
CA ALA A 196 35.26 21.24 -15.34
C ALA A 196 35.91 20.19 -14.43
N PRO A 197 35.37 19.90 -13.23
CA PRO A 197 35.81 18.75 -12.46
C PRO A 197 35.43 17.48 -13.24
N SER A 198 36.43 16.85 -13.86
CA SER A 198 36.33 15.53 -14.44
C SER A 198 36.03 14.50 -13.34
N LEU A 199 34.81 13.97 -13.37
CA LEU A 199 34.45 12.76 -12.63
C LEU A 199 35.40 11.61 -13.02
N PRO A 200 35.87 10.78 -12.07
CA PRO A 200 36.60 9.58 -12.40
C PRO A 200 35.71 8.64 -13.23
N ARG A 201 36.27 8.22 -14.37
CA ARG A 201 35.69 7.23 -15.27
C ARG A 201 35.49 5.92 -14.51
N PRO A 202 34.30 5.28 -14.54
CA PRO A 202 34.22 3.87 -14.20
C PRO A 202 35.04 3.13 -15.25
N GLU A 203 36.05 2.37 -14.79
CA GLU A 203 36.76 1.42 -15.64
C GLU A 203 35.74 0.58 -16.41
N ALA A 204 35.85 0.67 -17.73
CA ALA A 204 35.17 -0.23 -18.63
C ALA A 204 35.68 -1.63 -18.31
N GLN A 205 34.81 -2.48 -17.78
CA GLN A 205 35.00 -3.92 -17.83
C GLN A 205 35.02 -4.29 -19.31
N GLU A 206 36.19 -4.77 -19.74
CA GLU A 206 36.44 -5.27 -21.08
C GLU A 206 35.48 -6.44 -21.40
N PRO A 207 34.87 -6.48 -22.60
CA PRO A 207 33.92 -7.53 -22.96
C PRO A 207 34.69 -8.79 -23.37
N ALA A 208 34.95 -9.67 -22.40
CA ALA A 208 35.40 -11.02 -22.68
C ALA A 208 34.21 -11.87 -23.15
N ALA A 209 34.20 -12.14 -24.45
CA ALA A 209 33.73 -13.35 -25.14
C ALA A 209 32.37 -13.98 -24.71
N ALA A 210 31.45 -13.95 -25.67
CA ALA A 210 30.26 -14.78 -25.74
C ALA A 210 30.61 -16.29 -25.88
N PRO A 211 29.63 -17.20 -25.76
CA PRO A 211 29.73 -18.43 -24.99
C PRO A 211 30.30 -19.61 -25.78
N GLU A 212 31.06 -20.46 -25.10
CA GLU A 212 31.50 -21.75 -25.60
C GLU A 212 30.71 -22.85 -24.87
N ALA A 213 29.78 -23.47 -25.60
CA ALA A 213 29.28 -24.81 -25.30
C ALA A 213 30.20 -25.82 -26.00
N PRO A 214 30.53 -26.94 -25.35
CA PRO A 214 29.95 -28.24 -25.77
C PRO A 214 29.47 -29.05 -24.54
N ALA A 215 28.33 -29.74 -24.61
CA ALA A 215 28.17 -31.16 -25.01
C ALA A 215 29.03 -32.11 -24.15
N GLN A 216 28.59 -33.24 -23.61
CA GLN A 216 27.35 -34.02 -23.59
C GLN A 216 27.70 -35.16 -22.60
N GLU A 217 26.82 -35.53 -21.68
CA GLU A 217 26.72 -36.92 -21.20
C GLU A 217 25.25 -37.18 -20.90
N GLU A 218 24.58 -37.61 -21.98
CA GLU A 218 23.37 -38.42 -21.97
C GLU A 218 23.67 -39.83 -21.42
N GLU A 219 22.60 -40.61 -21.26
CA GLU A 219 22.48 -42.01 -20.85
C GLU A 219 22.21 -42.18 -19.34
N LYS A 220 21.05 -42.72 -18.90
CA LYS A 220 20.17 -43.68 -19.58
C LYS A 220 18.77 -43.75 -18.95
N ASP A 221 17.83 -44.12 -19.80
CA ASP A 221 16.46 -44.64 -19.58
C ASP A 221 16.29 -45.44 -18.26
N GLU A 222 15.14 -45.52 -17.60
CA GLU A 222 13.75 -45.80 -18.01
C GLU A 222 12.86 -45.17 -16.89
N ASP A 223 11.71 -44.54 -17.13
CA ASP A 223 10.41 -45.21 -17.24
C ASP A 223 9.32 -44.14 -17.48
N GLU A 224 8.74 -44.11 -18.67
CA GLU A 224 7.45 -43.48 -18.98
C GLU A 224 6.67 -44.48 -19.86
N PRO A 225 5.33 -44.45 -19.89
CA PRO A 225 4.36 -44.86 -18.87
C PRO A 225 3.58 -46.10 -19.37
N PRO A 226 2.37 -46.37 -18.88
CA PRO A 226 1.31 -46.50 -19.88
C PRO A 226 0.16 -45.52 -19.64
N ARG A 227 -0.10 -44.71 -20.66
CA ARG A 227 -1.47 -44.43 -21.08
C ARG A 227 -2.14 -45.78 -21.37
N GLU A 228 -3.19 -46.09 -20.65
CA GLU A 228 -4.32 -46.79 -21.25
C GLU A 228 -5.47 -45.79 -21.34
N GLU A 229 -5.75 -45.50 -22.59
CA GLU A 229 -6.85 -44.74 -23.13
C GLU A 229 -8.03 -45.70 -23.27
N GLU A 230 -9.13 -45.46 -22.55
CA GLU A 230 -10.45 -45.95 -22.97
C GLU A 230 -11.56 -45.04 -22.37
N ALA A 231 -11.89 -43.99 -23.11
CA ALA A 231 -13.30 -43.70 -23.38
C ALA A 231 -13.71 -44.56 -24.61
N PRO A 232 -14.98 -44.62 -25.10
CA PRO A 232 -16.18 -43.85 -24.73
C PRO A 232 -17.53 -44.62 -24.83
N ARG A 233 -18.58 -44.28 -24.03
CA ARG A 233 -20.03 -44.29 -24.43
C ARG A 233 -20.81 -43.34 -23.51
N GLU A 234 -21.16 -42.13 -23.96
CA GLU A 234 -22.46 -41.79 -24.57
C GLU A 234 -23.63 -41.79 -23.55
N SER A 235 -23.82 -40.68 -22.82
CA SER A 235 -24.92 -39.69 -23.01
C SER A 235 -26.11 -39.95 -22.05
N PRO A 236 -27.11 -39.04 -21.92
CA PRO A 236 -27.17 -37.60 -22.22
C PRO A 236 -27.65 -36.68 -21.05
N ARG A 237 -27.39 -35.37 -21.24
CA ARG A 237 -28.19 -34.19 -20.83
C ARG A 237 -29.50 -34.43 -20.04
N GLU A 238 -29.66 -33.73 -18.92
CA GLU A 238 -30.91 -32.97 -18.65
C GLU A 238 -30.63 -31.69 -17.83
N PRO A 239 -31.42 -30.61 -18.04
CA PRO A 239 -31.17 -29.24 -17.54
C PRO A 239 -31.90 -28.93 -16.20
N PRO A 240 -31.74 -27.71 -15.64
CA PRO A 240 -32.29 -27.30 -14.34
C PRO A 240 -33.83 -27.28 -14.27
N ARG A 241 -34.41 -27.74 -13.16
CA ARG A 241 -35.84 -27.54 -12.83
C ARG A 241 -36.01 -26.41 -11.81
N GLU A 242 -36.40 -25.24 -12.31
CA GLU A 242 -37.17 -24.21 -11.59
C GLU A 242 -38.69 -24.60 -11.62
N PRO A 243 -39.59 -23.90 -10.89
CA PRO A 243 -40.50 -24.52 -9.93
C PRO A 243 -41.94 -24.71 -10.45
N PRO A 244 -42.73 -25.63 -9.87
CA PRO A 244 -44.19 -25.59 -9.97
C PRO A 244 -44.81 -24.60 -8.99
N ARG A 245 -45.59 -23.67 -9.56
CA ARG A 245 -46.51 -22.73 -8.91
C ARG A 245 -47.47 -23.46 -7.97
N GLU A 246 -47.61 -22.99 -6.73
CA GLU A 246 -48.79 -23.31 -5.91
C GLU A 246 -50.04 -22.64 -6.54
N PRO A 247 -51.14 -23.38 -6.77
CA PRO A 247 -52.43 -22.79 -7.14
C PRO A 247 -53.14 -22.17 -5.92
N PRO A 248 -54.04 -21.20 -6.13
CA PRO A 248 -54.63 -20.42 -5.03
C PRO A 248 -55.65 -21.28 -4.26
N GLY A 249 -55.31 -21.59 -3.02
CA GLY A 249 -56.22 -22.21 -2.07
C GLY A 249 -56.81 -21.15 -1.13
N GLN A 250 -58.15 -21.10 -1.12
CA GLN A 250 -59.00 -20.52 -0.08
C GLN A 250 -59.36 -19.04 -0.23
N ALA A 251 -60.19 -18.78 -1.25
CA ALA A 251 -61.25 -17.79 -1.13
C ALA A 251 -62.19 -18.20 0.01
N GLN A 252 -62.49 -17.24 0.87
CA GLN A 252 -63.42 -17.31 1.97
C GLN A 252 -64.82 -17.66 1.45
N GLU A 253 -65.35 -18.79 1.89
CA GLU A 253 -66.80 -19.07 1.89
C GLU A 253 -67.20 -19.50 3.30
N SER A 254 -67.59 -18.52 4.09
CA SER A 254 -68.43 -18.63 5.29
C SER A 254 -69.30 -17.37 5.23
N GLY A 255 -70.62 -17.37 5.09
CA GLY A 255 -71.58 -18.36 5.56
C GLY A 255 -72.39 -17.70 6.66
N ARG A 256 -73.48 -17.03 6.24
CA ARG A 256 -74.54 -16.33 7.01
C ARG A 256 -74.32 -14.88 7.42
#